data_AF-A0A2T6MZ76-F1
#
_entry.id   AF-A0A2T6MZ76-F1
#
_cell.length_a   1.000
_cell.length_b   1.000
_cell.length_c   1.000
_cell.angle_alpha   90.00
_cell.angle_beta   90.00
_cell.angle_gamma   90.00
#
_symmetry.space_group_name_H-M   'P 1'
#
loop_
_entity.id
_entity.type
_entity.pdbx_description
1 polymer ?
#
loop_
_entity_poly.entity_id
_entity_poly.type
_entity_poly.pdbx_seq_one_letter_code
_entity_poly.pdbx_strand_id
1 'polypeptide(L)'
;MRDIGVAVNRYIEETTKDIVEFDGSKFISQSNYYNVESFIKKILNNNETNYFFLNKEPEIGLHDNLCTFLRLSVSLKSDDHYALCTKAKILELTSEFQAKLGWLVGNLYSRVGTDDYAPGTNLAADQYKSYVQDVMSEYIGMVPDKIFRDFKKVAKHTNNMNELDERMLDLIETKKKSRLSNIISVIGRVVQLDETQKEKLRNVLSQDGSVKRIIDP
;
A
#
# COMPACT_ATOMS: atom_id res chain seq x y z
N MET A 1 1.17 -2.31 -23.16
CA MET A 1 1.43 -2.27 -21.70
C MET A 1 0.12 -1.97 -20.99
N ARG A 2 0.03 -2.18 -19.67
CA ARG A 2 -1.17 -1.87 -18.87
C ARG A 2 -0.90 -0.69 -17.96
N ASP A 3 -1.93 -0.04 -17.45
CA ASP A 3 -1.79 0.94 -16.36
C ASP A 3 -1.10 0.30 -15.14
N ILE A 4 -0.24 1.06 -14.45
CA ILE A 4 0.44 0.62 -13.22
C ILE A 4 -0.56 0.18 -12.15
N GLY A 5 -1.74 0.80 -12.12
CA GLY A 5 -2.84 0.45 -11.22
C GLY A 5 -3.29 -1.00 -11.34
N VAL A 6 -3.13 -1.64 -12.50
CA VAL A 6 -3.44 -3.08 -12.65
C VAL A 6 -2.45 -3.93 -11.83
N ALA A 7 -1.17 -3.58 -11.84
CA ALA A 7 -0.15 -4.28 -11.06
C ALA A 7 -0.34 -4.01 -9.55
N VAL A 8 -0.64 -2.76 -9.19
CA VAL A 8 -0.88 -2.34 -7.80
C VAL A 8 -2.11 -3.03 -7.22
N ASN A 9 -3.26 -2.99 -7.91
CA ASN A 9 -4.48 -3.66 -7.47
C ASN A 9 -4.27 -5.17 -7.28
N ARG A 10 -3.59 -5.81 -8.23
CA ARG A 10 -3.27 -7.24 -8.13
C ARG A 10 -2.42 -7.55 -6.90
N TYR A 11 -1.38 -6.76 -6.65
CA TYR A 11 -0.54 -6.94 -5.46
C TYR A 11 -1.32 -6.77 -4.15
N ILE A 12 -2.21 -5.76 -4.11
CA ILE A 12 -3.09 -5.50 -2.96
C ILE A 12 -4.00 -6.71 -2.71
N GLU A 13 -4.67 -7.22 -3.74
CA GLU A 13 -5.58 -8.38 -3.64
C GLU A 13 -4.85 -9.67 -3.24
N GLU A 14 -3.62 -9.88 -3.71
CA GLU A 14 -2.82 -11.07 -3.38
C GLU A 14 -2.24 -11.02 -1.95
N THR A 15 -1.89 -9.83 -1.46
CA THR A 15 -1.12 -9.66 -0.21
C THR A 15 -1.97 -9.21 0.97
N THR A 16 -3.06 -8.48 0.72
CA THR A 16 -3.84 -7.80 1.76
C THR A 16 -5.21 -8.46 1.95
N LYS A 17 -5.41 -9.10 3.10
CA LYS A 17 -6.68 -9.76 3.43
C LYS A 17 -7.76 -8.81 3.98
N ASP A 18 -7.35 -7.65 4.48
CA ASP A 18 -8.24 -6.68 5.11
C ASP A 18 -8.27 -5.38 4.29
N ILE A 19 -9.06 -5.40 3.23
CA ILE A 19 -9.38 -4.22 2.41
C ILE A 19 -10.77 -3.75 2.80
N VAL A 20 -10.93 -2.45 3.03
CA VAL A 20 -12.23 -1.81 3.24
C VAL A 20 -12.54 -0.98 2.01
N GLU A 21 -13.52 -1.41 1.23
CA GLU A 21 -14.06 -0.62 0.11
C GLU A 21 -15.17 0.28 0.64
N PHE A 22 -15.02 1.59 0.42
CA PHE A 22 -15.98 2.58 0.89
C PHE A 22 -15.97 3.79 -0.05
N ASP A 23 -17.15 4.22 -0.49
CA ASP A 23 -17.35 5.37 -1.38
C ASP A 23 -16.46 5.33 -2.66
N GLY A 24 -16.37 4.15 -3.28
CA GLY A 24 -15.55 3.92 -4.48
C GLY A 24 -14.03 3.90 -4.24
N SER A 25 -13.58 4.10 -3.00
CA SER A 25 -12.17 4.10 -2.61
C SER A 25 -11.80 2.86 -1.79
N LYS A 26 -10.56 2.41 -1.91
CA LYS A 26 -10.01 1.28 -1.13
C LYS A 26 -9.20 1.82 0.05
N PHE A 27 -9.41 1.27 1.24
CA PHE A 27 -8.69 1.62 2.44
C PHE A 27 -8.02 0.40 3.07
N ILE A 28 -6.78 0.56 3.52
CA ILE A 28 -6.02 -0.47 4.23
C ILE A 28 -5.37 0.08 5.48
N SER A 29 -4.94 -0.84 6.34
CA SER A 29 -4.20 -0.53 7.54
C SER A 29 -2.82 0.07 7.20
N GLN A 30 -2.29 0.90 8.09
CA GLN A 30 -0.99 1.55 7.95
C GLN A 30 0.16 0.56 7.71
N SER A 31 0.17 -0.57 8.41
CA SER A 31 1.18 -1.62 8.17
C SER A 31 1.14 -2.15 6.72
N ASN A 32 -0.06 -2.41 6.19
CA ASN A 32 -0.21 -2.86 4.80
C ASN A 32 0.12 -1.74 3.80
N TYR A 33 -0.19 -0.49 4.14
CA TYR A 33 0.12 0.67 3.30
C TYR A 33 1.62 0.77 3.03
N TYR A 34 2.47 0.57 4.05
CA TYR A 34 3.92 0.57 3.87
C TYR A 34 4.43 -0.61 3.01
N ASN A 35 3.75 -1.75 3.04
CA ASN A 35 4.09 -2.88 2.16
C ASN A 35 3.79 -2.55 0.69
N VAL A 36 2.62 -1.96 0.43
CA VAL A 36 2.24 -1.50 -0.91
C VAL A 36 3.17 -0.38 -1.37
N GLU A 37 3.51 0.59 -0.51
CA GLU A 37 4.47 1.65 -0.81
C GLU A 37 5.84 1.08 -1.21
N SER A 38 6.33 0.08 -0.46
CA SER A 38 7.58 -0.63 -0.77
C SER A 38 7.50 -1.33 -2.13
N PHE A 39 6.38 -1.94 -2.46
CA PHE A 39 6.14 -2.56 -3.77
C PHE A 39 6.13 -1.54 -4.91
N ILE A 40 5.41 -0.42 -4.77
CA ILE A 40 5.40 0.65 -5.78
C ILE A 40 6.82 1.19 -5.99
N LYS A 41 7.56 1.46 -4.91
CA LYS A 41 8.97 1.88 -5.01
C LYS A 41 9.80 0.86 -5.81
N LYS A 42 9.57 -0.44 -5.65
CA LYS A 42 10.29 -1.46 -6.44
C LYS A 42 9.87 -1.44 -7.92
N ILE A 43 8.59 -1.23 -8.22
CA ILE A 43 8.12 -1.08 -9.61
C ILE A 43 8.74 0.15 -10.27
N LEU A 44 8.65 1.32 -9.62
CA LEU A 44 9.18 2.58 -10.18
C LEU A 44 10.68 2.52 -10.44
N ASN A 45 11.42 1.80 -9.58
CA ASN A 45 12.85 1.56 -9.73
C ASN A 45 13.18 0.33 -10.60
N ASN A 46 12.21 -0.24 -11.34
CA ASN A 46 12.40 -1.45 -12.15
C ASN A 46 13.12 -2.61 -11.42
N ASN A 47 12.94 -2.70 -10.11
CA ASN A 47 13.56 -3.68 -9.23
C ASN A 47 12.66 -4.88 -8.94
N GLU A 48 11.38 -4.81 -9.32
CA GLU A 48 10.44 -5.92 -9.17
C GLU A 48 10.48 -6.82 -10.42
N THR A 49 11.01 -8.05 -10.28
CA THR A 49 11.38 -8.94 -11.39
C THR A 49 10.22 -9.33 -12.33
N ASN A 50 8.98 -9.22 -11.86
CA ASN A 50 7.81 -9.61 -12.65
C ASN A 50 7.24 -8.46 -13.49
N TYR A 51 7.76 -7.25 -13.32
CA TYR A 51 7.22 -6.05 -13.93
C TYR A 51 8.31 -5.22 -14.60
N PHE A 52 7.92 -4.47 -15.62
CA PHE A 52 8.73 -3.45 -16.24
C PHE A 52 7.91 -2.17 -16.36
N PHE A 53 8.39 -1.10 -15.72
CA PHE A 53 7.71 0.18 -15.57
C PHE A 53 8.24 1.21 -16.57
N LEU A 54 7.30 1.98 -17.13
CA LEU A 54 7.55 3.18 -17.92
C LEU A 54 6.75 4.34 -17.32
N ASN A 55 7.45 5.42 -17.01
CA ASN A 55 6.84 6.63 -16.47
C ASN A 55 6.06 7.38 -17.56
N LYS A 56 5.00 8.10 -17.18
CA LYS A 56 4.27 8.97 -18.12
C LYS A 56 5.18 10.07 -18.67
N GLU A 57 5.14 10.26 -19.98
CA GLU A 57 5.84 11.32 -20.72
C GLU A 57 4.88 11.91 -21.77
N PRO A 58 4.02 12.86 -21.38
CA PRO A 58 2.99 13.41 -22.26
C PRO A 58 3.55 14.07 -23.53
N GLU A 59 4.79 14.59 -23.47
CA GLU A 59 5.46 15.25 -24.61
C GLU A 59 5.69 14.32 -25.80
N ILE A 60 5.82 13.02 -25.56
CA ILE A 60 6.00 11.99 -26.60
C ILE A 60 4.74 11.13 -26.80
N GLY A 61 3.61 11.55 -26.24
CA GLY A 61 2.32 10.86 -26.35
C GLY A 61 2.09 9.73 -25.34
N LEU A 62 2.91 9.64 -24.29
CA LEU A 62 2.75 8.67 -23.21
C LEU A 62 2.03 9.31 -22.02
N HIS A 63 0.70 9.24 -22.00
CA HIS A 63 -0.11 9.98 -21.02
C HIS A 63 -0.22 9.31 -19.64
N ASP A 64 -0.06 7.99 -19.59
CA ASP A 64 -0.28 7.18 -18.39
C ASP A 64 1.01 6.49 -17.92
N ASN A 65 1.05 6.18 -16.62
CA ASN A 65 2.11 5.36 -16.04
C ASN A 65 1.89 3.90 -16.42
N LEU A 66 2.77 3.36 -17.27
CA LEU A 66 2.60 2.04 -17.85
C LEU A 66 3.47 0.98 -17.19
N CYS A 67 2.94 -0.23 -17.13
CA CYS A 67 3.58 -1.41 -16.58
C CYS A 67 3.38 -2.63 -17.49
N THR A 68 4.46 -3.34 -17.77
CA THR A 68 4.47 -4.61 -18.51
C THR A 68 4.68 -5.77 -17.56
N PHE A 69 3.87 -6.82 -17.73
CA PHE A 69 3.97 -8.05 -16.96
C PHE A 69 4.94 -8.99 -17.69
N LEU A 70 6.11 -9.23 -17.11
CA LEU A 70 7.21 -9.96 -17.75
C LEU A 70 7.00 -11.49 -17.72
N ARG A 71 6.26 -12.01 -16.74
CA ARG A 71 5.84 -13.41 -16.75
C ARG A 71 4.74 -13.58 -17.78
N LEU A 72 5.02 -14.38 -18.82
CA LEU A 72 4.08 -14.78 -19.87
C LEU A 72 2.73 -15.18 -19.23
N SER A 73 1.71 -14.39 -19.53
CA SER A 73 0.32 -14.62 -19.08
C SER A 73 -0.41 -15.59 -20.01
N VAL A 74 0.31 -16.51 -20.66
CA VAL A 74 -0.27 -17.47 -21.60
C VAL A 74 0.15 -18.86 -21.18
N SER A 75 -0.80 -19.60 -20.63
CA SER A 75 -0.66 -21.04 -20.45
C SER A 75 -0.71 -21.69 -21.84
N LEU A 76 0.44 -22.07 -22.37
CA LEU A 76 0.49 -22.93 -23.55
C LEU A 76 0.04 -24.33 -23.12
N LYS A 77 -1.17 -24.73 -23.54
CA LYS A 77 -1.59 -26.11 -23.42
C LYS A 77 -0.66 -26.97 -24.27
N SER A 78 -0.06 -27.99 -23.65
CA SER A 78 0.85 -28.90 -24.33
C SER A 78 0.20 -29.52 -25.57
N ASP A 79 -1.06 -29.93 -25.43
CA ASP A 79 -1.75 -30.69 -26.47
C ASP A 79 -2.23 -29.81 -27.63
N ASP A 80 -2.62 -28.56 -27.34
CA ASP A 80 -3.19 -27.65 -28.34
C ASP A 80 -2.14 -26.71 -28.96
N HIS A 81 -1.37 -26.02 -28.11
CA HIS A 81 -0.52 -24.91 -28.54
C HIS A 81 0.93 -25.33 -28.77
N TYR A 82 1.48 -26.16 -27.88
CA TYR A 82 2.88 -26.57 -27.98
C TYR A 82 3.12 -27.46 -29.20
N ALA A 83 2.21 -28.39 -29.48
CA ALA A 83 2.26 -29.20 -30.69
C ALA A 83 2.19 -28.34 -31.97
N LEU A 84 1.37 -27.30 -31.98
CA LEU A 84 1.25 -26.37 -33.11
C LEU A 84 2.53 -25.56 -33.31
N CYS A 85 3.09 -25.00 -32.24
CA CYS A 85 4.36 -24.26 -32.29
C CYS A 85 5.53 -25.15 -32.72
N THR A 86 5.57 -26.40 -32.26
CA THR A 86 6.62 -27.37 -32.64
C THR A 86 6.51 -27.75 -34.12
N LYS A 87 5.30 -27.95 -34.63
CA LYS A 87 5.06 -28.25 -36.06
C LYS A 87 5.39 -27.07 -36.97
N ALA A 88 5.20 -25.85 -36.47
CA ALA A 88 5.54 -24.62 -37.18
C ALA A 88 7.00 -24.17 -36.97
N LYS A 89 7.82 -24.95 -36.25
CA LYS A 89 9.21 -24.61 -35.92
C LYS A 89 10.11 -24.73 -37.16
N ILE A 90 10.58 -23.60 -37.65
CA ILE A 90 11.46 -23.52 -38.84
C ILE A 90 12.93 -23.72 -38.47
N LEU A 91 13.32 -23.31 -37.25
CA LEU A 91 14.70 -23.38 -36.75
C LEU A 91 14.72 -23.40 -35.21
N GLU A 92 15.74 -24.03 -34.64
CA GLU A 92 15.96 -24.12 -33.20
C GLU A 92 17.45 -23.99 -32.89
N LEU A 93 17.77 -23.38 -31.75
CA LEU A 93 19.13 -23.30 -31.24
C LEU A 93 19.53 -24.61 -30.56
N THR A 94 20.78 -25.05 -30.67
CA THR A 94 21.25 -26.21 -29.90
C THR A 94 21.29 -25.89 -28.41
N SER A 95 21.29 -26.92 -27.56
CA SER A 95 21.28 -26.82 -26.10
C SER A 95 22.32 -25.85 -25.55
N GLU A 96 23.53 -25.87 -26.11
CA GLU A 96 24.65 -25.04 -25.69
C GLU A 96 24.40 -23.56 -26.00
N PHE A 97 23.80 -23.27 -27.16
CA PHE A 97 23.46 -21.91 -27.57
C PHE A 97 22.18 -21.39 -26.92
N GLN A 98 21.22 -22.25 -26.57
CA GLN A 98 20.04 -21.87 -25.77
C GLN A 98 20.47 -21.39 -24.38
N ALA A 99 21.34 -22.14 -23.70
CA ALA A 99 21.87 -21.76 -22.39
C ALA A 99 22.65 -20.43 -22.46
N LYS A 100 23.49 -20.26 -23.49
CA LYS A 100 24.28 -19.04 -23.68
C LYS A 100 23.42 -17.84 -24.09
N LEU A 101 22.40 -18.03 -24.91
CA LEU A 101 21.43 -16.98 -25.26
C LEU A 101 20.58 -16.59 -24.05
N GLY A 102 20.11 -17.54 -23.25
CA GLY A 102 19.38 -17.26 -22.01
C GLY A 102 20.23 -16.43 -21.04
N TRP A 103 21.51 -16.80 -20.87
CA TRP A 103 22.46 -16.01 -20.09
C TRP A 103 22.72 -14.64 -20.70
N LEU A 104 22.93 -14.53 -22.02
CA LEU A 104 23.15 -13.26 -22.73
C LEU A 104 21.94 -12.34 -22.64
N VAL A 105 20.72 -12.85 -22.83
CA VAL A 105 19.48 -12.07 -22.69
C VAL A 105 19.35 -11.58 -21.25
N GLY A 106 19.63 -12.45 -20.28
CA GLY A 106 19.68 -12.10 -18.86
C GLY A 106 20.84 -11.18 -18.46
N ASN A 107 21.80 -10.89 -19.34
CA ASN A 107 22.93 -10.00 -19.06
C ASN A 107 22.83 -8.68 -19.84
N LEU A 108 22.43 -8.73 -21.12
CA LEU A 108 22.23 -7.58 -22.01
C LEU A 108 20.93 -6.82 -21.75
N TYR A 109 19.82 -7.53 -21.55
CA TYR A 109 18.51 -6.90 -21.39
C TYR A 109 18.07 -6.79 -19.93
N SER A 110 18.88 -7.26 -18.99
CA SER A 110 18.50 -7.27 -17.58
C SER A 110 18.51 -5.88 -16.96
N ARG A 111 19.36 -4.94 -17.42
CA ARG A 111 19.42 -3.55 -16.88
C ARG A 111 20.00 -2.46 -17.80
N VAL A 112 20.18 -2.69 -19.10
CA VAL A 112 20.88 -1.69 -19.94
C VAL A 112 19.88 -0.72 -20.58
N GLY A 113 19.62 0.40 -19.90
CA GLY A 113 19.19 1.65 -20.54
C GLY A 113 17.82 2.23 -20.18
N THR A 114 17.17 1.80 -19.09
CA THR A 114 15.97 2.50 -18.58
C THR A 114 16.36 3.23 -17.31
N ASP A 115 16.13 4.55 -17.28
CA ASP A 115 16.45 5.35 -16.10
C ASP A 115 15.59 4.89 -14.92
N ASP A 116 16.25 4.50 -13.82
CA ASP A 116 15.58 4.20 -12.57
C ASP A 116 14.93 5.47 -12.04
N TYR A 117 13.61 5.44 -11.80
CA TYR A 117 12.92 6.50 -11.08
C TYR A 117 13.16 6.35 -9.57
N ALA A 118 14.37 6.72 -9.14
CA ALA A 118 14.91 6.60 -7.80
C ALA A 118 15.09 7.96 -7.11
N PRO A 119 15.14 8.02 -5.77
CA PRO A 119 15.48 9.25 -5.07
C PRO A 119 16.88 9.72 -5.45
N GLY A 120 16.98 10.93 -6.02
CA GLY A 120 18.24 11.57 -6.39
C GLY A 120 18.73 11.29 -7.82
N THR A 121 18.02 10.49 -8.62
CA THR A 121 18.32 10.31 -10.07
C THR A 121 17.53 11.34 -10.89
N ASN A 122 16.23 11.12 -11.01
CA ASN A 122 15.32 11.92 -11.83
C ASN A 122 14.58 12.98 -11.01
N LEU A 123 14.46 12.79 -9.70
CA LEU A 123 13.76 13.68 -8.77
C LEU A 123 14.57 13.84 -7.49
N ALA A 124 14.51 15.02 -6.87
CA ALA A 124 15.03 15.21 -5.51
C ALA A 124 14.30 14.27 -4.53
N ALA A 125 14.95 13.88 -3.42
CA ALA A 125 14.40 12.89 -2.49
C ALA A 125 12.99 13.27 -1.96
N ASP A 126 12.75 14.55 -1.68
CA ASP A 126 11.44 15.02 -1.22
C ASP A 126 10.38 14.95 -2.32
N GLN A 127 10.76 15.32 -3.55
CA GLN A 127 9.88 15.25 -4.72
C GLN A 127 9.52 13.80 -5.06
N TYR A 128 10.48 12.88 -4.95
CA TYR A 128 10.23 11.45 -5.14
C TYR A 128 9.25 10.91 -4.10
N LYS A 129 9.38 11.34 -2.83
CA LYS A 129 8.46 10.93 -1.77
C LYS A 129 7.04 11.42 -2.05
N SER A 130 6.87 12.67 -2.46
CA SER A 130 5.57 13.21 -2.89
C SER A 130 5.03 12.45 -4.08
N TYR A 131 5.85 12.16 -5.10
CA TYR A 131 5.43 11.41 -6.27
C TYR A 131 4.89 10.01 -5.93
N VAL A 132 5.58 9.28 -5.06
CA VAL A 132 5.10 7.96 -4.59
C VAL A 132 3.77 8.10 -3.83
N GLN A 133 3.61 9.14 -3.02
CA GLN A 133 2.36 9.40 -2.30
C GLN A 133 1.21 9.73 -3.25
N ASP A 134 1.46 10.52 -4.29
CA ASP A 134 0.46 10.85 -5.32
C ASP A 134 -0.01 9.58 -6.03
N VAL A 135 0.92 8.76 -6.51
CA VAL A 135 0.59 7.46 -7.14
C VAL A 135 -0.16 6.54 -6.18
N MET A 136 0.21 6.48 -4.91
CA MET A 136 -0.52 5.68 -3.91
C MET A 136 -1.95 6.19 -3.71
N SER A 137 -2.14 7.50 -3.62
CA SER A 137 -3.43 8.13 -3.32
C SER A 137 -4.49 7.88 -4.40
N GLU A 138 -4.07 7.63 -5.64
CA GLU A 138 -4.96 7.25 -6.75
C GLU A 138 -5.60 5.88 -6.55
N TYR A 139 -4.95 4.97 -5.82
CA TYR A 139 -5.38 3.58 -5.68
C TYR A 139 -5.82 3.22 -4.26
N ILE A 140 -5.25 3.85 -3.23
CA ILE A 140 -5.44 3.40 -1.86
C ILE A 140 -5.28 4.48 -0.78
N GLY A 141 -6.23 4.49 0.16
CA GLY A 141 -6.22 5.30 1.37
C GLY A 141 -5.58 4.55 2.56
N MET A 142 -4.84 5.29 3.38
CA MET A 142 -4.23 4.77 4.61
C MET A 142 -5.12 5.03 5.82
N VAL A 143 -5.31 4.02 6.65
CA VAL A 143 -5.94 4.14 7.97
C VAL A 143 -4.98 3.65 9.06
N PRO A 144 -4.71 4.43 10.12
CA PRO A 144 -3.83 4.00 11.20
C PRO A 144 -4.25 2.65 11.82
N ASP A 145 -3.29 1.75 12.06
CA ASP A 145 -3.55 0.36 12.48
C ASP A 145 -4.40 0.29 13.75
N LYS A 146 -4.16 1.22 14.69
CA LYS A 146 -4.84 1.28 15.97
C LYS A 146 -6.35 1.54 15.86
N ILE A 147 -6.79 2.30 14.85
CA ILE A 147 -8.20 2.62 14.60
C ILE A 147 -8.81 1.79 13.48
N PHE A 148 -7.99 1.07 12.70
CA PHE A 148 -8.44 0.33 11.51
C PHE A 148 -9.55 -0.68 11.80
N ARG A 149 -9.49 -1.36 12.96
CA ARG A 149 -10.56 -2.29 13.37
C ARG A 149 -11.90 -1.59 13.59
N ASP A 150 -11.87 -0.38 14.16
CA ASP A 150 -13.08 0.40 14.40
C ASP A 150 -13.59 1.00 13.09
N PHE A 151 -12.69 1.52 12.26
CA PHE A 151 -12.98 1.98 10.90
C PHE A 151 -13.74 0.92 10.10
N LYS A 152 -13.23 -0.33 10.09
CA LYS A 152 -13.89 -1.47 9.42
C LYS A 152 -15.29 -1.76 9.96
N LYS A 153 -15.58 -1.45 11.22
CA LYS A 153 -16.93 -1.63 11.81
C LYS A 153 -17.85 -0.48 11.43
N VAL A 154 -17.38 0.76 11.51
CA VAL A 154 -18.19 1.95 11.21
C VAL A 154 -18.51 2.01 9.72
N ALA A 155 -17.53 1.73 8.85
CA ALA A 155 -17.71 1.72 7.40
C ALA A 155 -18.82 0.76 6.93
N LYS A 156 -19.09 -0.33 7.66
CA LYS A 156 -20.18 -1.26 7.36
C LYS A 156 -21.58 -0.72 7.63
N HIS A 157 -21.69 0.32 8.47
CA HIS A 157 -22.96 0.83 8.99
C HIS A 157 -23.23 2.27 8.57
N THR A 158 -22.48 2.76 7.59
CA THR A 158 -22.43 4.17 7.22
C THR A 158 -22.50 4.27 5.70
N ASN A 159 -23.13 5.34 5.19
CA ASN A 159 -23.42 5.46 3.77
C ASN A 159 -22.54 6.45 3.02
N ASN A 160 -21.84 7.37 3.71
CA ASN A 160 -20.99 8.39 3.11
C ASN A 160 -19.79 8.72 4.00
N MET A 161 -18.75 9.37 3.44
CA MET A 161 -17.52 9.67 4.19
C MET A 161 -17.73 10.65 5.34
N ASN A 162 -18.63 11.62 5.19
CA ASN A 162 -18.88 12.61 6.25
C ASN A 162 -19.44 11.94 7.51
N GLU A 163 -20.42 11.05 7.35
CA GLU A 163 -21.00 10.27 8.45
C GLU A 163 -19.97 9.29 9.04
N LEU A 164 -19.07 8.75 8.21
CA LEU A 164 -18.00 7.86 8.67
C LEU A 164 -17.02 8.63 9.58
N ASP A 165 -16.62 9.82 9.16
CA ASP A 165 -15.71 10.69 9.89
C ASP A 165 -16.32 11.14 11.21
N GLU A 166 -17.58 11.59 11.20
CA GLU A 166 -18.31 11.97 12.42
C GLU A 166 -18.39 10.82 13.42
N ARG A 167 -18.80 9.62 12.98
CA ARG A 167 -18.90 8.45 13.86
C ARG A 167 -17.53 7.97 14.36
N MET A 168 -16.48 8.10 13.54
CA MET A 168 -15.12 7.77 13.96
C MET A 168 -14.62 8.75 15.02
N LEU A 169 -14.87 10.05 14.87
CA LEU A 169 -14.56 11.06 15.88
C LEU A 169 -15.26 10.79 17.20
N ASP A 170 -16.57 10.51 17.15
CA ASP A 170 -17.36 10.16 18.34
C ASP A 170 -16.84 8.92 19.06
N LEU A 171 -16.47 7.88 18.30
CA LEU A 171 -15.89 6.66 18.87
C LEU A 171 -14.53 6.90 19.51
N ILE A 172 -13.67 7.69 18.86
CA ILE A 172 -12.36 8.07 19.40
C ILE A 172 -12.55 8.85 20.69
N GLU A 173 -13.45 9.82 20.72
CA GLU A 173 -13.72 10.64 21.91
C GLU A 173 -14.32 9.81 23.05
N THR A 174 -15.26 8.90 22.73
CA THR A 174 -15.87 8.00 23.71
C THR A 174 -14.82 7.07 24.33
N LYS A 175 -13.93 6.49 23.51
CA LYS A 175 -12.83 5.65 24.00
C LYS A 175 -11.84 6.44 24.84
N LYS A 176 -11.54 7.68 24.44
CA LYS A 176 -10.66 8.59 25.19
C LYS A 176 -11.25 8.85 26.59
N LYS A 177 -12.53 9.23 26.67
CA LYS A 177 -13.25 9.44 27.92
C LYS A 177 -13.29 8.18 28.79
N SER A 178 -13.56 7.02 28.20
CA SER A 178 -13.61 5.74 28.92
C SER A 178 -12.25 5.32 29.48
N ARG A 179 -11.17 5.41 28.69
CA ARG A 179 -9.79 5.12 29.16
C ARG A 179 -9.38 6.03 30.30
N LEU A 180 -9.70 7.31 30.20
CA LEU A 180 -9.38 8.30 31.24
C LEU A 180 -10.16 8.02 32.53
N SER A 181 -11.46 7.69 32.42
CA SER A 181 -12.27 7.26 33.56
C SER A 181 -11.73 5.98 34.22
N ASN A 182 -11.31 5.00 33.42
CA ASN A 182 -10.68 3.78 33.92
C ASN A 182 -9.37 4.08 34.68
N ILE A 183 -8.49 4.94 34.15
CA ILE A 183 -7.25 5.35 34.83
C ILE A 183 -7.57 6.03 36.17
N ILE A 184 -8.51 6.97 36.20
CA ILE A 184 -8.93 7.64 37.45
C ILE A 184 -9.47 6.62 38.44
N SER A 185 -10.27 5.64 37.99
CA SER A 185 -10.81 4.60 38.86
C SER A 185 -9.73 3.71 39.47
N VAL A 186 -8.67 3.39 38.72
CA VAL A 186 -7.55 2.57 39.21
C VAL A 186 -6.73 3.37 40.23
N ILE A 187 -6.45 4.63 39.94
CA ILE A 187 -5.75 5.52 40.87
C ILE A 187 -6.58 5.72 42.14
N GLY A 188 -7.90 5.89 42.02
CA GLY A 188 -8.84 6.05 43.13
C GLY A 188 -8.97 4.81 44.03
N ARG A 189 -8.55 3.63 43.56
CA ARG A 189 -8.45 2.42 44.42
C ARG A 189 -7.18 2.43 45.28
N VAL A 190 -6.12 3.06 44.81
CA VAL A 190 -4.82 3.14 45.50
C VAL A 190 -4.76 4.37 46.41
N VAL A 191 -5.40 5.46 45.99
CA VAL A 191 -5.44 6.74 46.69
C VAL A 191 -6.90 7.09 46.95
N GLN A 192 -7.29 7.31 48.20
CA GLN A 192 -8.63 7.80 48.52
C GLN A 192 -8.77 9.23 47.98
N LEU A 193 -9.47 9.37 46.85
CA LEU A 193 -9.70 10.64 46.18
C LEU A 193 -11.16 11.06 46.31
N ASP A 194 -11.40 12.30 46.72
CA ASP A 194 -12.72 12.93 46.65
C ASP A 194 -13.09 13.33 45.21
N GLU A 195 -14.35 13.66 44.94
CA GLU A 195 -14.83 14.02 43.59
C GLU A 195 -14.14 15.26 43.02
N THR A 196 -13.82 16.24 43.86
CA THR A 196 -13.05 17.44 43.48
C THR A 196 -11.62 17.10 43.04
N GLN A 197 -10.97 16.16 43.73
CA GLN A 197 -9.63 15.68 43.42
C GLN A 197 -9.64 14.83 42.15
N LYS A 198 -10.67 14.02 41.91
CA LYS A 198 -10.84 13.28 40.64
C LYS A 198 -10.97 14.22 39.45
N GLU A 199 -11.71 15.32 39.59
CA GLU A 199 -11.87 16.29 38.50
C GLU A 199 -10.58 17.08 38.23
N LYS A 200 -9.83 17.45 39.28
CA LYS A 200 -8.49 18.02 39.12
C LYS A 200 -7.54 17.04 38.43
N LEU A 201 -7.55 15.78 38.86
CA LEU A 201 -6.74 14.73 38.27
C LEU A 201 -7.09 14.51 36.79
N ARG A 202 -8.39 14.55 36.45
CA ARG A 202 -8.87 14.49 35.07
C ARG A 202 -8.28 15.59 34.20
N ASN A 203 -8.32 16.83 34.68
CA ASN A 203 -7.80 17.98 33.94
C ASN A 203 -6.29 17.87 33.75
N VAL A 204 -5.54 17.49 34.78
CA VAL A 204 -4.08 17.30 34.70
C VAL A 204 -3.72 16.17 33.72
N LEU A 205 -4.35 15.00 33.86
CA LEU A 205 -4.10 13.84 32.99
C LEU A 205 -4.51 14.10 31.53
N SER A 206 -5.51 14.94 31.30
CA SER A 206 -5.94 15.32 29.94
C SER A 206 -4.95 16.25 29.23
N GLN A 207 -4.15 17.01 30.00
CA GLN A 207 -3.19 17.99 29.47
C GLN A 207 -1.77 17.42 29.35
N ASP A 208 -1.45 16.39 30.13
CA ASP A 208 -0.13 15.74 30.12
C ASP A 208 0.16 15.00 28.79
N GLY A 209 1.31 15.31 28.17
CA GLY A 209 1.70 14.76 26.88
C GLY A 209 2.03 13.26 26.90
N SER A 210 2.49 12.73 28.03
CA SER A 210 2.80 11.30 28.21
C SER A 210 1.51 10.49 28.34
N VAL A 211 0.55 11.04 29.07
CA VAL A 211 -0.77 10.42 29.25
C VAL A 211 -1.59 10.50 27.96
N LYS A 212 -1.52 11.61 27.20
CA LYS A 212 -2.14 11.71 25.87
C LYS A 212 -1.72 10.58 24.93
N ARG A 213 -0.43 10.20 24.91
CA ARG A 213 0.06 9.08 24.08
C ARG A 213 -0.55 7.72 24.44
N ILE A 214 -0.99 7.55 25.68
CA ILE A 214 -1.59 6.30 26.19
C ILE A 214 -3.10 6.31 25.93
N ILE A 215 -3.74 7.48 26.06
CA ILE A 215 -5.19 7.60 25.94
C ILE A 215 -5.60 7.74 24.46
N ASP A 216 -4.86 8.49 23.65
CA ASP A 216 -5.13 8.64 22.22
C ASP A 216 -4.88 7.30 21.50
N PRO A 217 -5.88 6.80 20.75
CA PRO A 217 -5.79 5.54 20.05
C PRO A 217 -4.91 5.64 18.79
#